data_AF-A0A167WUS4-F1
#
_entry.id   AF-A0A167WUS4-F1
#
_cell.length_a   1.000
_cell.length_b   1.000
_cell.length_c   1.000
_cell.angle_alpha   90.00
_cell.angle_beta   90.00
_cell.angle_gamma   90.00
#
_symmetry.space_group_name_H-M   'P 1'
#
loop_
_entity.id
_entity.type
_entity.pdbx_description
1 polymer ?
#
loop_
_entity_poly.entity_id
_entity_poly.type
_entity_poly.pdbx_seq_one_letter_code
_entity_poly.pdbx_strand_id
1 'polypeptide(L)'
;MEPYPEPASPDHIGYREYMEWSNVVYHISDSPYIFLRRWCRALTAMRVALGFPHLPAVLIFTQFIAAVTANPETHQWIESILRTINNAVEETVMDRTYRSFLLFEFRRLGCPQW
;
A
#
# COMPACT_ATOMS: atom_id res chain seq x y z
N MET A 1 20.36 -27.40 -28.38
CA MET A 1 19.02 -27.36 -27.77
C MET A 1 19.12 -26.36 -26.64
N GLU A 2 18.70 -25.10 -26.87
CA GLU A 2 18.55 -24.15 -25.76
C GLU A 2 17.34 -24.59 -24.93
N PRO A 3 17.43 -24.58 -23.58
CA PRO A 3 16.28 -24.90 -22.76
C PRO A 3 15.23 -23.80 -22.93
N TYR A 4 14.05 -24.20 -23.40
CA TYR A 4 12.86 -23.36 -23.42
C TYR A 4 12.59 -22.91 -21.97
N PRO A 5 12.36 -21.61 -21.70
CA PRO A 5 12.09 -21.18 -20.34
C PRO A 5 10.79 -21.83 -19.87
N GLU A 6 10.87 -22.65 -18.82
CA GLU A 6 9.69 -23.19 -18.16
C GLU A 6 8.80 -22.01 -17.71
N PRO A 7 7.47 -22.08 -17.95
CA PRO A 7 6.57 -21.09 -17.39
C PRO A 7 6.72 -21.12 -15.87
N ALA A 8 7.01 -19.97 -15.27
CA ALA A 8 7.15 -19.84 -13.83
C ALA A 8 5.92 -20.46 -13.15
N SER A 9 6.15 -21.33 -12.16
CA SER A 9 5.05 -21.92 -11.41
C SER A 9 4.16 -20.81 -10.83
N PRO A 10 2.84 -21.01 -10.70
CA PRO A 10 1.94 -20.01 -10.09
C PRO A 10 2.44 -19.49 -8.73
N ASP A 11 3.08 -20.36 -7.95
CA ASP A 11 3.72 -20.03 -6.67
C ASP A 11 4.88 -19.03 -6.81
N HIS A 12 5.68 -19.14 -7.87
CA HIS A 12 6.75 -18.17 -8.17
C HIS A 12 6.21 -16.80 -8.55
N ILE A 13 5.07 -16.74 -9.24
CA ILE A 13 4.44 -15.48 -9.64
C ILE A 13 3.83 -14.82 -8.40
N GLY A 14 3.08 -15.57 -7.59
CA GLY A 14 2.52 -15.07 -6.33
C GLY A 14 3.59 -14.55 -5.37
N TYR A 15 4.69 -15.29 -5.20
CA TYR A 15 5.81 -14.85 -4.37
C TYR A 15 6.47 -13.57 -4.90
N ARG A 16 6.67 -13.47 -6.22
CA ARG A 16 7.25 -12.26 -6.83
C ARG A 16 6.39 -11.03 -6.58
N GLU A 17 5.09 -11.12 -6.85
CA GLU A 17 4.18 -9.98 -6.66
C GLU A 17 4.03 -9.60 -5.17
N TYR A 18 4.13 -10.58 -4.26
CA TYR A 18 4.20 -10.31 -2.83
C TYR A 18 5.46 -9.52 -2.47
N MET A 19 6.62 -9.94 -2.96
CA MET A 19 7.89 -9.24 -2.74
C MET A 19 7.85 -7.83 -3.33
N GLU A 20 7.33 -7.66 -4.54
CA GLU A 20 7.16 -6.34 -5.15
C GLU A 20 6.25 -5.44 -4.30
N TRP A 21 5.08 -5.94 -3.90
CA TRP A 21 4.13 -5.17 -3.08
C TRP A 21 4.68 -4.81 -1.70
N SER A 22 5.30 -5.76 -1.00
CA SER A 22 5.86 -5.55 0.35
C SER A 22 7.05 -4.58 0.37
N ASN A 23 7.75 -4.41 -0.76
CA ASN A 23 8.87 -3.48 -0.89
C ASN A 23 8.46 -2.08 -1.37
N VAL A 24 7.17 -1.84 -1.65
CA VAL A 24 6.71 -0.47 -1.94
C VAL A 24 6.66 0.32 -0.64
N VAL A 25 7.69 1.13 -0.41
CA VAL A 25 7.82 2.03 0.75
C VAL A 25 7.70 3.49 0.34
N TYR A 26 7.26 4.33 1.27
CA TYR A 26 7.18 5.77 1.08
C TYR A 26 8.43 6.43 1.67
N HIS A 27 9.19 7.16 0.84
CA HIS A 27 10.36 7.92 1.28
C HIS A 27 10.09 9.43 1.27
N ILE A 28 10.93 10.19 1.99
CA ILE A 28 10.83 11.66 2.09
C ILE A 28 10.82 12.35 0.73
N SER A 29 11.58 11.84 -0.24
CA SER A 29 11.67 12.40 -1.60
C SER A 29 10.49 12.06 -2.50
N ASP A 30 9.59 11.17 -2.06
CA ASP A 30 8.49 10.70 -2.90
C ASP A 30 7.34 11.69 -2.93
N SER A 31 6.75 11.87 -4.11
CA SER A 31 5.42 12.47 -4.21
C SER A 31 4.39 11.53 -3.58
N PRO A 32 3.56 12.00 -2.62
CA PRO A 32 2.54 11.19 -1.96
C PRO A 32 1.59 10.50 -2.95
N TYR A 33 1.21 11.22 -4.01
CA TYR A 33 0.32 10.71 -5.05
C TYR A 33 0.97 9.60 -5.88
N ILE A 34 2.24 9.80 -6.26
CA ILE A 34 2.99 8.81 -7.03
C ILE A 34 3.24 7.54 -6.21
N PHE A 35 3.59 7.70 -4.93
CA PHE A 35 3.69 6.58 -3.98
C PHE A 35 2.38 5.80 -3.92
N LEU A 36 1.26 6.47 -3.63
CA LEU A 36 -0.04 5.80 -3.48
C LEU A 36 -0.45 5.08 -4.78
N ARG A 37 -0.16 5.66 -5.94
CA ARG A 37 -0.42 5.03 -7.23
C ARG A 37 0.43 3.76 -7.44
N ARG A 38 1.72 3.79 -7.08
CA ARG A 38 2.61 2.61 -7.12
C ARG A 38 2.11 1.53 -6.18
N TRP A 39 1.76 1.90 -4.95
CA TRP A 39 1.20 1.00 -3.94
C TRP A 39 -0.04 0.28 -4.44
N CYS A 40 -1.06 1.02 -4.91
CA CYS A 40 -2.31 0.44 -5.41
C CYS A 40 -2.09 -0.47 -6.62
N ARG A 41 -1.13 -0.13 -7.50
CA ARG A 41 -0.76 -0.96 -8.65
C ARG A 41 -0.16 -2.30 -8.19
N ALA A 42 0.78 -2.28 -7.25
CA ALA A 42 1.40 -3.50 -6.73
C ALA A 42 0.38 -4.38 -5.97
N LEU A 43 -0.50 -3.78 -5.16
CA LEU A 43 -1.61 -4.49 -4.52
C LEU A 43 -2.55 -5.16 -5.54
N THR A 44 -2.81 -4.49 -6.66
CA THR A 44 -3.65 -5.04 -7.74
C THR A 44 -2.96 -6.24 -8.40
N ALA A 45 -1.66 -6.14 -8.69
CA ALA A 45 -0.89 -7.25 -9.25
C ALA A 45 -0.85 -8.47 -8.30
N MET A 46 -0.65 -8.22 -7.01
CA MET A 46 -0.68 -9.27 -5.98
C MET A 46 -2.06 -9.97 -5.88
N ARG A 47 -3.16 -9.21 -5.93
CA ARG A 47 -4.52 -9.80 -5.96
C ARG A 47 -4.75 -10.68 -7.18
N VAL A 48 -4.26 -10.25 -8.34
CA VAL A 48 -4.36 -11.03 -9.59
C VAL A 48 -3.53 -12.32 -9.48
N ALA A 49 -2.30 -12.23 -8.96
CA ALA A 49 -1.40 -13.38 -8.85
C ALA A 49 -1.91 -14.47 -7.90
N LEU A 50 -2.60 -14.10 -6.82
CA LEU A 50 -3.18 -15.07 -5.89
C LEU A 50 -4.46 -15.75 -6.41
N GLY A 51 -5.06 -15.26 -7.51
CA GLY A 51 -6.34 -15.80 -8.01
C GLY A 51 -7.53 -15.63 -7.04
N PHE A 52 -7.33 -14.95 -5.90
CA PHE A 52 -8.33 -14.73 -4.88
C PHE A 52 -8.67 -13.23 -4.78
N PRO A 53 -9.95 -12.85 -4.74
CA PRO A 53 -10.32 -11.44 -4.64
C PRO A 53 -10.05 -10.82 -3.26
N HIS A 54 -9.73 -11.61 -2.22
CA HIS A 54 -9.79 -11.12 -0.84
C HIS A 54 -8.52 -11.41 -0.05
N LEU A 55 -7.45 -10.67 -0.35
CA LEU A 55 -6.43 -10.38 0.66
C LEU A 55 -7.13 -9.81 1.91
N PRO A 56 -6.83 -10.30 3.13
CA PRO A 56 -7.45 -9.77 4.34
C PRO A 56 -7.26 -8.25 4.44
N ALA A 57 -8.33 -7.51 4.70
CA ALA A 57 -8.26 -6.05 4.81
C ALA A 57 -7.24 -5.59 5.87
N VAL A 58 -7.13 -6.33 6.97
CA VAL A 58 -6.13 -6.10 8.02
C VAL A 58 -4.70 -6.23 7.48
N LEU A 59 -4.43 -7.22 6.61
CA LEU A 59 -3.10 -7.40 6.02
C LEU A 59 -2.75 -6.22 5.12
N ILE A 60 -3.70 -5.77 4.28
CA ILE A 60 -3.51 -4.61 3.40
C ILE A 60 -3.24 -3.35 4.23
N PHE A 61 -4.02 -3.15 5.30
CA PHE A 61 -3.88 -2.02 6.20
C PHE A 61 -2.51 -2.03 6.90
N THR A 62 -2.14 -3.13 7.55
CA THR A 62 -0.85 -3.26 8.25
C THR A 62 0.32 -3.03 7.30
N GLN A 63 0.27 -3.60 6.10
CA GLN A 63 1.32 -3.40 5.09
C GLN A 63 1.39 -1.95 4.61
N PHE A 64 0.25 -1.28 4.42
CA PHE A 64 0.23 0.14 4.07
C PHE A 64 0.83 1.02 5.16
N ILE A 65 0.47 0.77 6.43
CA ILE A 65 1.06 1.48 7.57
C ILE A 65 2.57 1.23 7.65
N ALA A 66 3.04 0.00 7.44
CA ALA A 66 4.47 -0.29 7.40
C ALA A 66 5.19 0.47 6.28
N ALA A 67 4.60 0.50 5.07
CA ALA A 67 5.14 1.21 3.91
C ALA A 67 5.31 2.72 4.16
N VAL A 68 4.32 3.37 4.77
CA VAL A 68 4.36 4.81 5.05
C VAL A 68 5.23 5.16 6.27
N THR A 69 5.34 4.25 7.25
CA THR A 69 6.21 4.42 8.44
C THR A 69 7.69 4.60 8.07
N ALA A 70 8.11 4.12 6.89
CA ALA A 70 9.45 4.35 6.35
C ALA A 70 9.79 5.84 6.17
N ASN A 71 8.77 6.72 6.06
CA ASN A 71 8.93 8.16 6.10
C ASN A 71 8.60 8.68 7.52
N PRO A 72 9.59 9.19 8.28
CA PRO A 72 9.40 9.73 9.64
C PRO A 72 8.34 10.83 9.74
N GLU A 73 8.16 11.60 8.67
CA GLU A 73 7.19 12.70 8.61
C GLU A 73 5.75 12.22 8.79
N THR A 74 5.48 10.93 8.53
CA THR A 74 4.13 10.35 8.64
C THR A 74 3.79 9.83 10.04
N HIS A 75 4.75 9.78 10.97
CA HIS A 75 4.57 9.12 12.28
C HIS A 75 3.43 9.73 13.08
N GLN A 76 3.31 11.06 13.13
CA GLN A 76 2.20 11.73 13.83
C GLN A 76 0.83 11.40 13.22
N TRP A 77 0.76 11.26 11.89
CA TRP A 77 -0.46 10.86 11.21
C TRP A 77 -0.82 9.40 11.51
N ILE A 78 0.17 8.49 11.51
CA ILE A 78 -0.04 7.07 11.88
C ILE A 78 -0.59 6.96 13.31
N GLU A 79 0.00 7.67 14.27
CA GLU A 79 -0.49 7.67 15.66
C GLU A 79 -1.94 8.13 15.76
N SER A 80 -2.30 9.18 15.02
CA SER A 80 -3.68 9.69 14.95
C SER A 80 -4.65 8.65 14.38
N ILE A 81 -4.26 7.98 13.29
CA ILE A 81 -5.04 6.94 12.63
C ILE A 81 -5.29 5.75 13.55
N LEU A 82 -4.25 5.23 14.20
CA LEU A 82 -4.36 4.06 15.08
C LEU A 82 -5.25 4.33 16.30
N ARG A 83 -5.28 5.57 16.80
CA ARG A 83 -6.20 5.97 17.87
C ARG A 83 -7.66 6.05 17.41
N THR A 84 -7.89 6.34 16.13
CA THR A 84 -9.23 6.60 15.58
C THR A 84 -9.91 5.34 15.03
N ILE A 85 -9.13 4.35 14.56
CA ILE A 85 -9.64 3.16 13.86
C ILE A 85 -10.32 2.12 14.78
N ASN A 86 -10.24 2.26 16.11
CA ASN A 86 -10.92 1.34 17.05
C ASN A 86 -12.45 1.23 16.88
N ASN A 87 -13.10 2.08 16.06
CA ASN A 87 -14.57 2.20 16.03
C ASN A 87 -15.24 2.19 14.62
N ALA A 88 -14.57 1.84 13.52
CA ALA A 88 -15.17 2.01 12.17
C ALA A 88 -15.60 0.69 11.50
N VAL A 89 -16.93 0.53 11.37
CA VAL A 89 -17.64 -0.60 10.72
C VAL A 89 -18.01 -0.23 9.26
N GLU A 90 -17.66 -1.13 8.33
CA GLU A 90 -18.33 -1.46 7.05
C GLU A 90 -18.31 -0.56 5.79
N GLU A 91 -17.53 0.52 5.70
CA GLU A 91 -17.15 1.08 4.38
C GLU A 91 -15.64 1.35 4.31
N THR A 92 -15.01 0.87 3.22
CA THR A 92 -13.59 0.48 3.07
C THR A 92 -12.62 1.34 3.89
N VAL A 93 -12.23 0.85 5.07
CA VAL A 93 -11.19 1.44 5.95
C VAL A 93 -9.97 1.89 5.15
N MET A 94 -9.62 1.17 4.08
CA MET A 94 -8.54 1.51 3.16
C MET A 94 -8.75 2.80 2.37
N ASP A 95 -9.93 3.04 1.78
CA ASP A 95 -10.14 4.27 0.98
C ASP A 95 -10.12 5.52 1.86
N ARG A 96 -10.68 5.42 3.07
CA ARG A 96 -10.55 6.49 4.09
C ARG A 96 -9.09 6.70 4.49
N THR A 97 -8.34 5.62 4.70
CA THR A 97 -6.92 5.68 5.04
C THR A 97 -6.10 6.34 3.94
N TYR A 98 -6.33 5.98 2.67
CA TYR A 98 -5.64 6.57 1.51
C TYR A 98 -5.94 8.06 1.35
N ARG A 99 -7.20 8.47 1.47
CA ARG A 99 -7.59 9.89 1.42
C ARG A 99 -7.00 10.68 2.59
N SER A 100 -7.01 10.11 3.79
CA SER A 100 -6.44 10.73 4.97
C SER A 100 -4.92 10.91 4.85
N PHE A 101 -4.21 9.90 4.36
CA PHE A 101 -2.78 9.97 4.06
C PHE A 101 -2.46 11.13 3.10
N LEU A 102 -3.17 11.17 1.96
CA LEU A 102 -2.98 12.24 0.98
C LEU A 102 -3.26 13.62 1.58
N LEU A 103 -4.39 13.78 2.27
CA LEU A 103 -4.74 15.06 2.90
C LEU A 103 -3.69 15.53 3.91
N PHE A 104 -3.16 14.61 4.72
CA PHE A 104 -2.09 14.90 5.66
C PHE A 104 -0.83 15.39 4.93
N GLU A 105 -0.37 14.63 3.94
CA GLU A 105 0.85 14.95 3.19
C GLU A 105 0.71 16.27 2.40
N PHE A 106 -0.44 16.52 1.78
CA PHE A 106 -0.68 17.77 1.05
C PHE A 106 -0.69 18.99 1.95
N ARG A 107 -1.22 18.86 3.17
CA ARG A 107 -1.12 19.92 4.18
C ARG A 107 0.32 20.14 4.63
N ARG A 108 1.06 19.05 4.90
CA ARG A 108 2.47 19.10 5.32
C ARG A 108 3.37 19.74 4.27
N LEU A 109 3.15 19.41 2.99
CA LEU A 109 3.93 19.91 1.86
C LEU A 109 3.46 21.28 1.34
N GLY A 110 2.40 21.87 1.90
CA GLY A 110 1.90 23.16 1.46
C GLY A 110 1.26 23.14 0.07
N CYS A 111 0.65 22.02 -0.33
CA CYS A 111 -0.06 21.86 -1.60
C CYS A 111 -1.59 21.82 -1.37
N PRO A 112 -2.29 22.97 -1.24
CA PRO A 112 -3.67 23.02 -0.79
C PRO A 112 -4.74 22.59 -1.82
N GLN A 113 -4.37 22.04 -2.98
CA GLN A 113 -5.32 21.77 -4.08
C GLN A 113 -5.94 20.36 -4.01
N TRP A 114 -6.88 20.15 -3.09
CA TRP A 114 -7.83 19.01 -3.08
C TRP A 114 -9.20 19.46 -2.61
#